data_AF-A0A947M256-F1
#
_entry.id   AF-A0A947M256-F1
#
_cell.length_a   1.000
_cell.length_b   1.000
_cell.length_c   1.000
_cell.angle_alpha   90.00
_cell.angle_beta   90.00
_cell.angle_gamma   90.00
#
_symmetry.space_group_name_H-M   'P 1'
#
loop_
_entity.id
_entity.type
_entity.pdbx_description
1 polymer ?
#
loop_
_entity_poly.entity_id
_entity_poly.type
_entity_poly.pdbx_seq_one_letter_code
_entity_poly.pdbx_strand_id
1 'polypeptide(L)'
;MRYLPQTKNSRDAMLKEIGVKSVDDLYKDVPKAAFIKGKANIADHQGELQVERIMAGYANQNHAATQGPFFLGAGAYFHHIPATVDHIIQRSEYLTAYTPYQPEIAQGTLNAIFEFQTF
;
A
#
# COMPACT_ATOMS: atom_id res chain seq x y z
N MET A 1 -13.38 1.27 0.66
CA MET A 1 -12.95 -0.10 1.07
C MET A 1 -12.78 -0.16 2.59
N ARG A 2 -13.10 -1.26 3.28
CA ARG A 2 -12.93 -1.36 4.75
C ARG A 2 -11.53 -1.87 5.07
N TYR A 3 -10.64 -0.97 5.53
CA TYR A 3 -9.25 -1.33 5.84
C TYR A 3 -9.12 -2.27 7.06
N LEU A 4 -9.93 -2.04 8.10
CA LEU A 4 -9.94 -2.88 9.29
C LEU A 4 -11.02 -3.97 9.17
N PRO A 5 -10.65 -5.24 8.93
CA PRO A 5 -11.63 -6.31 8.71
C PRO A 5 -12.37 -6.68 10.02
N GLN A 6 -11.75 -6.41 11.17
CA GLN A 6 -12.28 -6.82 12.46
C GLN A 6 -13.53 -6.01 12.85
N THR A 7 -14.58 -6.72 13.26
CA THR A 7 -15.80 -6.12 13.81
C THR A 7 -15.65 -5.82 15.29
N LYS A 8 -16.58 -5.04 15.86
CA LYS A 8 -16.65 -4.85 17.31
C LYS A 8 -16.75 -6.19 18.05
N ASN A 9 -17.61 -7.09 17.57
CA ASN A 9 -17.81 -8.41 18.18
C ASN A 9 -16.53 -9.26 18.12
N SER A 10 -15.82 -9.26 17.00
CA SER A 10 -14.53 -9.96 16.86
C SER A 10 -13.49 -9.40 17.84
N ARG A 11 -13.43 -8.08 17.98
CA ARG A 11 -12.51 -7.42 18.94
C ARG A 11 -12.86 -7.76 20.38
N ASP A 12 -14.14 -7.69 20.76
CA ASP A 12 -14.60 -8.02 22.11
C ASP A 12 -14.28 -9.49 22.47
N ALA A 13 -14.46 -10.42 21.52
CA ALA A 13 -14.09 -11.82 21.70
C ALA A 13 -12.58 -12.01 21.89
N MET A 14 -11.75 -11.36 21.07
CA MET A 14 -10.29 -11.42 21.20
C MET A 14 -9.81 -10.85 22.55
N LEU A 15 -10.36 -9.71 22.99
CA LEU A 15 -9.98 -9.10 24.27
C LEU A 15 -10.36 -10.01 25.45
N LYS A 16 -11.54 -10.64 25.39
CA LYS A 16 -11.97 -11.61 26.40
C LYS A 16 -11.04 -12.83 26.45
N GLU A 17 -10.65 -13.36 25.29
CA GLU A 17 -9.78 -14.54 25.20
C GLU A 17 -8.41 -14.29 25.84
N ILE A 18 -7.81 -13.13 25.56
CA ILE A 18 -6.50 -12.78 26.11
C ILE A 18 -6.57 -12.15 27.51
N GLY A 19 -7.78 -12.00 28.09
CA GLY A 19 -8.00 -11.58 29.47
C GLY A 19 -7.78 -10.10 29.76
N VAL A 20 -7.85 -9.20 28.76
CA VAL A 20 -7.69 -7.75 28.94
C VAL A 20 -9.02 -7.01 28.77
N LYS A 21 -9.13 -5.80 29.35
CA LYS A 21 -10.38 -5.03 29.38
C LYS A 21 -10.50 -4.08 28.19
N SER A 22 -9.38 -3.62 27.66
CA SER A 22 -9.34 -2.63 26.60
C SER A 22 -8.13 -2.83 25.67
N VAL A 23 -8.15 -2.16 24.52
CA VAL A 23 -6.99 -2.11 23.62
C VAL A 23 -5.79 -1.43 24.28
N ASP A 24 -6.04 -0.46 25.17
CA ASP A 24 -4.98 0.29 25.85
C ASP A 24 -4.14 -0.61 26.78
N ASP A 25 -4.74 -1.67 27.32
CA ASP A 25 -4.05 -2.67 28.16
C ASP A 25 -2.95 -3.42 27.38
N LEU A 26 -3.04 -3.48 26.04
CA LEU A 26 -2.03 -4.11 25.17
C LEU A 26 -0.74 -3.30 25.06
N TYR A 27 -0.75 -2.02 25.44
CA TYR A 27 0.39 -1.11 25.32
C TYR A 27 1.07 -0.82 26.67
N LYS A 28 0.82 -1.64 27.71
CA LYS A 28 1.37 -1.44 29.07
C LYS A 28 2.91 -1.37 29.12
N ASP A 29 3.58 -2.01 28.17
CA ASP A 29 5.05 -2.08 28.10
C ASP A 29 5.65 -0.87 27.37
N VAL A 30 4.81 -0.01 26.75
CA VAL A 30 5.25 1.24 26.13
C VAL A 30 5.42 2.31 27.22
N PRO A 31 6.57 2.97 27.34
CA PRO A 31 6.75 4.06 28.30
C PRO A 31 5.74 5.19 28.09
N LYS A 32 5.07 5.66 29.15
CA LYS A 32 4.05 6.73 29.06
C LYS A 32 4.57 8.02 28.40
N ALA A 33 5.87 8.29 28.50
CA ALA A 33 6.50 9.44 27.86
C ALA A 33 6.53 9.36 26.33
N ALA A 34 6.41 8.17 25.74
CA ALA A 34 6.35 7.97 24.29
C ALA A 34 4.94 8.19 23.71
N PHE A 35 3.91 8.30 24.54
CA PHE A 35 2.55 8.55 24.08
C PHE A 35 2.40 10.01 23.66
N ILE A 36 1.80 10.23 22.50
CA ILE A 36 1.37 11.57 22.11
C ILE A 36 0.18 12.00 22.98
N LYS A 37 0.13 13.28 23.32
CA LYS A 37 -1.03 13.84 24.02
C LYS A 37 -2.12 14.19 23.00
N GLY A 38 -3.26 13.54 23.10
CA GLY A 38 -4.39 13.77 22.20
C GLY A 38 -4.20 13.10 20.84
N LYS A 39 -4.77 13.70 19.79
CA LYS A 39 -4.68 13.18 18.42
C LYS A 39 -3.39 13.62 17.75
N ALA A 40 -2.93 12.83 16.78
CA ALA A 40 -1.88 13.29 15.86
C ALA A 40 -2.34 14.57 15.14
N ASN A 41 -1.43 15.52 14.92
CA ASN A 41 -1.72 16.77 14.21
C ASN A 41 -1.79 16.55 12.69
N ILE A 42 -2.83 15.83 12.26
CA ILE A 42 -3.12 15.52 10.85
C ILE A 42 -4.59 15.79 10.57
N ALA A 43 -4.92 16.00 9.30
CA ALA A 43 -6.30 16.17 8.87
C ALA A 43 -7.16 14.95 9.25
N ASP A 44 -8.44 15.19 9.53
CA ASP A 44 -9.40 14.12 9.76
C ASP A 44 -9.58 13.26 8.50
N HIS A 45 -10.09 12.05 8.69
CA HIS A 45 -10.39 11.12 7.60
C HIS A 45 -11.32 11.71 6.53
N GLN A 46 -11.15 11.23 5.30
CA GLN A 46 -11.98 11.57 4.15
C GLN A 46 -12.53 10.29 3.52
N GLY A 47 -13.65 10.40 2.82
CA GLY A 47 -14.20 9.30 2.03
C GLY A 47 -13.29 8.97 0.84
N GLU A 48 -13.30 7.71 0.39
CA GLU A 48 -12.48 7.21 -0.74
C GLU A 48 -12.61 8.10 -1.99
N LEU A 49 -13.84 8.39 -2.42
CA LEU A 49 -14.10 9.28 -3.57
C LEU A 49 -13.61 10.73 -3.36
N GLN A 50 -13.58 11.22 -2.11
CA GLN A 50 -13.06 12.55 -1.83
C GLN A 50 -11.54 12.57 -1.96
N VAL A 51 -10.87 11.55 -1.42
CA VAL A 51 -9.41 11.38 -1.54
C VAL A 51 -9.02 11.26 -3.01
N GLU A 52 -9.71 10.42 -3.79
CA GLU A 52 -9.44 10.25 -5.23
C GLU A 52 -9.54 11.58 -6.00
N ARG A 53 -10.59 12.37 -5.74
CA ARG A 53 -10.76 13.68 -6.40
C ARG A 53 -9.65 14.66 -6.04
N ILE A 54 -9.24 14.69 -4.78
CA ILE A 54 -8.16 15.57 -4.31
C ILE A 54 -6.84 15.16 -4.97
N MET A 55 -6.53 13.86 -4.97
CA MET A 55 -5.30 13.33 -5.57
C MET A 55 -5.27 13.56 -7.09
N ALA A 56 -6.38 13.36 -7.79
CA ALA A 56 -6.50 13.68 -9.21
C ALA A 56 -6.33 15.18 -9.47
N GLY A 57 -6.87 16.04 -8.60
CA GLY A 57 -6.69 17.49 -8.65
C GLY A 57 -5.22 17.91 -8.54
N TYR A 58 -4.45 17.27 -7.66
CA TYR A 58 -3.00 17.51 -7.56
C TYR A 58 -2.25 16.97 -8.78
N ALA A 59 -2.58 15.77 -9.25
CA ALA A 59 -1.94 15.18 -10.42
C ALA A 59 -2.10 16.05 -11.68
N ASN A 60 -3.26 16.71 -11.84
CA ASN A 60 -3.56 17.59 -12.97
C ASN A 60 -2.80 18.93 -12.95
N GLN A 61 -2.08 19.25 -11.88
CA GLN A 61 -1.18 20.42 -11.84
C GLN A 61 0.18 20.11 -12.49
N ASN A 62 0.48 18.82 -12.72
CA ASN A 62 1.71 18.39 -13.39
C ASN A 62 1.56 18.42 -14.92
N HIS A 63 2.67 18.63 -15.62
CA HIS A 63 2.76 18.35 -17.05
C HIS A 63 3.22 16.90 -17.25
N ALA A 64 2.31 16.02 -17.69
CA ALA A 64 2.63 14.62 -17.87
C ALA A 64 3.55 14.41 -19.08
N ALA A 65 4.39 13.38 -19.05
CA ALA A 65 5.32 13.06 -20.13
C ALA A 65 4.62 12.78 -21.49
N THR A 66 3.34 12.38 -21.44
CA THR A 66 2.49 12.13 -22.61
C THR A 66 1.88 13.39 -23.22
N GLN A 67 1.97 14.55 -22.55
CA GLN A 67 1.31 15.79 -22.95
C GLN A 67 2.18 16.72 -23.80
N GLY A 68 3.36 16.27 -24.23
CA GLY A 68 4.25 17.06 -25.07
C GLY A 68 5.52 16.32 -25.47
N PRO A 69 6.42 16.99 -26.21
CA PRO A 69 7.73 16.46 -26.55
C PRO A 69 8.55 16.13 -25.29
N PHE A 70 9.07 14.89 -25.21
CA PHE A 70 9.87 14.42 -24.08
C PHE A 70 11.26 13.98 -24.55
N PHE A 71 12.22 14.91 -24.56
CA PHE A 71 13.57 14.70 -25.12
C PHE A 71 14.72 15.08 -24.17
N LEU A 72 14.44 15.20 -22.86
CA LEU A 72 15.46 15.57 -21.86
C LEU A 72 16.52 14.48 -21.66
N GLY A 73 16.17 13.21 -21.84
CA GLY A 73 17.10 12.09 -21.70
C GLY A 73 17.61 11.92 -20.26
N ALA A 74 18.94 11.87 -20.09
CA ALA A 74 19.60 11.72 -18.79
C ALA A 74 19.21 10.44 -18.01
N GLY A 75 19.00 9.34 -18.71
CA GLY A 75 18.65 8.04 -18.12
C GLY A 75 17.14 7.79 -17.99
N ALA A 76 16.29 8.76 -18.33
CA ALA A 76 14.83 8.57 -18.43
C ALA A 76 14.35 8.87 -19.85
N TYR A 77 13.68 7.90 -20.47
CA TYR A 77 13.24 8.00 -21.86
C TYR A 77 11.77 7.62 -21.96
N PHE A 78 11.01 8.44 -22.67
CA PHE A 78 9.62 8.10 -22.98
C PHE A 78 9.61 6.89 -23.91
N HIS A 79 8.83 5.87 -23.54
CA HIS A 79 8.67 4.64 -24.32
C HIS A 79 7.26 4.10 -24.16
N HIS A 80 6.83 3.31 -25.12
CA HIS A 80 5.53 2.65 -25.08
C HIS A 80 5.54 1.52 -24.04
N ILE A 81 4.61 1.59 -23.08
CA ILE A 81 4.33 0.52 -22.12
C ILE A 81 3.09 -0.23 -22.63
N PRO A 82 3.20 -1.52 -23.00
CA PRO A 82 2.05 -2.29 -23.42
C PRO A 82 0.97 -2.38 -22.33
N ALA A 83 -0.31 -2.29 -22.70
CA ALA A 83 -1.44 -2.36 -21.76
C ALA A 83 -1.48 -3.67 -20.94
N THR A 84 -0.84 -4.73 -21.44
CA THR A 84 -0.67 -5.99 -20.71
C THR A 84 0.15 -5.84 -19.43
N VAL A 85 1.09 -4.88 -19.39
CA VAL A 85 1.90 -4.60 -18.19
C VAL A 85 1.00 -4.11 -17.06
N ASP A 86 0.16 -3.09 -17.30
CA ASP A 86 -0.80 -2.57 -16.32
C ASP A 86 -1.73 -3.67 -15.80
N HIS A 87 -2.21 -4.54 -16.70
CA HIS A 87 -3.04 -5.67 -16.31
C HIS A 87 -2.30 -6.65 -15.40
N ILE A 88 -1.04 -6.98 -15.70
CA ILE A 88 -0.24 -7.94 -14.92
C ILE A 88 0.09 -7.37 -13.53
N ILE A 89 0.58 -6.12 -13.46
CA ILE A 89 1.04 -5.54 -12.18
C ILE A 89 -0.11 -5.25 -11.22
N GLN A 90 -1.35 -5.17 -11.70
CA GLN A 90 -2.54 -4.99 -10.87
C GLN A 90 -3.13 -6.32 -10.34
N ARG A 91 -2.64 -7.47 -10.80
CA ARG A 91 -3.08 -8.78 -10.27
C ARG A 91 -2.54 -8.97 -8.86
N SER A 92 -3.39 -9.41 -7.94
CA SER A 92 -3.08 -9.52 -6.51
C SER A 92 -1.83 -10.34 -6.22
N GLU A 93 -1.61 -11.44 -6.93
CA GLU A 93 -0.43 -12.31 -6.77
C GLU A 93 0.90 -11.64 -7.10
N TYR A 94 0.89 -10.54 -7.87
CA TYR A 94 2.07 -9.71 -8.12
C TYR A 94 2.08 -8.46 -7.25
N LEU A 95 0.91 -7.87 -7.00
CA LEU A 95 0.79 -6.59 -6.29
C LEU A 95 0.98 -6.72 -4.77
N THR A 96 0.55 -7.84 -4.17
CA THR A 96 0.52 -8.01 -2.71
C THR A 96 1.52 -9.04 -2.18
N ALA A 97 2.11 -9.85 -3.06
CA ALA A 97 3.16 -10.78 -2.68
C ALA A 97 4.41 -10.05 -2.18
N TYR A 98 5.16 -10.69 -1.28
CA TYR A 98 6.43 -10.18 -0.76
C TYR A 98 7.60 -11.02 -1.28
N THR A 99 8.80 -10.84 -0.69
CA THR A 99 9.99 -11.62 -1.02
C THR A 99 9.68 -13.13 -1.05
N PRO A 100 10.08 -13.86 -2.11
CA PRO A 100 9.68 -15.25 -2.32
C PRO A 100 10.48 -16.23 -1.44
N TYR A 101 10.39 -16.09 -0.12
CA TYR A 101 11.03 -16.98 0.85
C TYR A 101 10.45 -18.41 0.86
N GLN A 102 9.24 -18.59 0.32
CA GLN A 102 8.57 -19.88 0.18
C GLN A 102 8.50 -20.23 -1.31
N PRO A 103 9.56 -20.83 -1.87
CA PRO A 103 9.70 -20.99 -3.32
C PRO A 103 8.59 -21.86 -3.93
N GLU A 104 8.07 -22.85 -3.21
CA GLU A 104 7.05 -23.81 -3.68
C GLU A 104 5.73 -23.12 -4.06
N ILE A 105 5.46 -21.95 -3.47
CA ILE A 105 4.25 -21.16 -3.73
C ILE A 105 4.55 -19.82 -4.42
N ALA A 106 5.79 -19.61 -4.86
CA ALA A 106 6.25 -18.36 -5.46
C ALA A 106 6.96 -18.54 -6.81
N GLN A 107 6.79 -19.70 -7.47
CA GLN A 107 7.48 -20.03 -8.73
C GLN A 107 7.23 -19.01 -9.85
N GLY A 108 6.04 -18.40 -9.93
CA GLY A 108 5.75 -17.38 -10.94
C GLY A 108 6.66 -16.14 -10.83
N THR A 109 6.77 -15.57 -9.62
CA THR A 109 7.64 -14.43 -9.33
C THR A 109 9.11 -14.79 -9.49
N LEU A 110 9.52 -15.98 -9.02
CA LEU A 110 10.89 -16.47 -9.18
C LEU A 110 11.28 -16.62 -10.65
N ASN A 111 10.39 -17.16 -11.48
CA ASN A 111 10.61 -17.25 -12.91
C ASN A 111 10.72 -15.86 -13.56
N ALA A 112 9.80 -14.94 -13.23
CA ALA A 112 9.86 -13.57 -13.77
C ALA A 112 11.18 -12.86 -13.42
N ILE A 113 11.70 -13.04 -12.20
CA ILE A 113 13.00 -12.50 -11.78
C ILE A 113 14.14 -13.19 -12.54
N PHE A 114 14.10 -14.52 -12.67
CA PHE A 114 15.11 -15.27 -13.41
C PHE A 114 15.19 -14.83 -14.88
N GLU A 115 14.04 -14.67 -15.55
CA GLU A 115 13.97 -14.15 -16.90
C GLU A 115 14.59 -12.75 -16.97
N PHE A 116 14.21 -11.84 -16.07
CA PHE A 116 14.80 -10.49 -16.01
C PHE A 116 16.33 -10.48 -15.83
N GLN A 117 16.89 -11.44 -15.09
CA GLN A 117 18.34 -11.59 -14.93
C GLN A 117 19.03 -12.20 -16.16
N THR A 118 18.28 -12.92 -16.99
CA THR A 118 18.79 -13.59 -18.18
C THR A 118 18.80 -12.67 -19.40
N PHE A 119 17.89 -11.68 -19.44
CA PHE A 119 17.91 -10.58 -20.40
C PHE A 119 19.09 -9.62 -20.19
#